data_AF-A0A971C6E1-F1
#
_entry.id   AF-A0A971C6E1-F1
#
_cell.length_a   1.000
_cell.length_b   1.000
_cell.length_c   1.000
_cell.angle_alpha   90.00
_cell.angle_beta   90.00
_cell.angle_gamma   90.00
#
_symmetry.space_group_name_H-M   'P 1'
#
loop_
_entity.id
_entity.type
_entity.pdbx_description
1 polymer ?
#
loop_
_entity_poly.entity_id
_entity_poly.type
_entity_poly.pdbx_seq_one_letter_code
_entity_poly.pdbx_strand_id
1 'polypeptide(L)' 'MTITGSLKTTLSFVDRVTMLAENGAKSITVPLEQMANLVSVSMATISKINPIPIAGPEDAFMRSRLED' A
#
# COMPACT_ATOMS: atom_id res chain seq x y z
N MET A 1 -7.33 8.17 6.82
CA MET A 1 -6.43 9.06 7.56
C MET A 1 -7.21 9.67 8.72
N THR A 2 -6.68 9.67 9.94
CA THR A 2 -7.30 10.41 11.06
C THR A 2 -6.88 11.88 11.01
N ILE A 3 -7.59 12.73 11.75
CA ILE A 3 -7.24 14.16 11.90
C ILE A 3 -5.81 14.33 12.47
N THR A 4 -5.32 13.36 13.23
CA THR A 4 -3.96 13.34 13.80
C THR A 4 -2.89 12.76 12.87
N GLY A 5 -3.23 12.45 11.62
CA GLY A 5 -2.27 11.92 10.63
C GLY A 5 -2.01 10.42 10.70
N SER A 6 -2.72 9.66 11.55
CA SER A 6 -2.57 8.21 11.56
C SER A 6 -3.23 7.59 10.32
N LEU A 7 -2.53 6.63 9.70
CA LEU A 7 -3.09 5.79 8.66
C LEU A 7 -4.08 4.82 9.33
N LYS A 8 -5.33 4.83 8.87
CA LYS A 8 -6.38 3.95 9.41
C LYS A 8 -6.40 2.69 8.54
N THR A 9 -6.48 1.53 9.19
CA THR A 9 -6.64 0.26 8.51
C THR A 9 -7.87 0.29 7.60
N THR A 10 -7.69 -0.22 6.38
CA THR A 10 -8.77 -0.21 5.38
C THR A 10 -9.49 -1.55 5.45
N LEU A 11 -10.80 -1.53 5.68
CA LEU A 11 -11.66 -2.70 5.45
C LEU A 11 -11.44 -3.17 4.01
N SER A 12 -11.15 -4.46 3.82
CA SER A 12 -10.77 -5.06 2.53
C SER A 12 -9.39 -4.67 1.98
N PHE A 13 -8.34 -4.68 2.83
CA PHE A 13 -6.95 -4.48 2.39
C PHE A 13 -6.56 -5.42 1.22
N VAL A 14 -6.78 -6.72 1.38
CA VAL A 14 -6.42 -7.75 0.39
C VAL A 14 -7.13 -7.53 -0.96
N ASP A 15 -8.43 -7.22 -0.93
CA ASP A 15 -9.20 -6.97 -2.16
C ASP A 15 -8.68 -5.74 -2.90
N ARG A 16 -8.31 -4.67 -2.17
CA ARG A 16 -7.76 -3.45 -2.77
C ARG A 16 -6.39 -3.69 -3.38
N VAL A 17 -5.51 -4.43 -2.71
CA VAL A 17 -4.21 -4.81 -3.27
C VAL A 17 -4.38 -5.61 -4.55
N THR A 18 -5.32 -6.56 -4.55
CA THR A 18 -5.64 -7.38 -5.73
C THR A 18 -6.15 -6.53 -6.88
N MET A 19 -7.13 -5.66 -6.63
CA MET A 19 -7.67 -4.74 -7.62
C MET A 19 -6.58 -3.84 -8.21
N LEU A 20 -5.69 -3.27 -7.38
CA LEU A 20 -4.61 -2.40 -7.87
C LEU A 20 -3.64 -3.16 -8.79
N ALA A 21 -3.27 -4.39 -8.41
CA ALA A 21 -2.40 -5.23 -9.24
C ALA A 21 -3.05 -5.60 -10.58
N GLU A 22 -4.34 -5.91 -10.59
CA GLU A 22 -5.12 -6.20 -11.81
C GLU A 22 -5.24 -4.99 -12.73
N ASN A 23 -5.29 -3.78 -12.16
CA ASN A 23 -5.30 -2.53 -12.92
C ASN A 23 -3.89 -2.07 -13.36
N GLY A 24 -2.86 -2.88 -13.15
CA GLY A 24 -1.50 -2.61 -13.63
C GLY A 24 -0.68 -1.69 -12.75
N ALA A 25 -1.09 -1.47 -11.50
CA ALA A 25 -0.24 -0.76 -10.54
C ALA A 25 1.06 -1.55 -10.33
N LYS A 26 2.21 -0.92 -10.57
CA LYS A 26 3.54 -1.55 -10.37
C LYS A 26 4.06 -1.36 -8.95
N SER A 27 3.62 -0.32 -8.27
CA SER A 27 4.04 0.03 -6.91
C SER A 27 2.83 0.51 -6.12
N ILE A 28 2.74 0.09 -4.87
CA ILE A 28 1.67 0.49 -3.96
C ILE A 28 2.27 0.90 -2.62
N THR A 29 1.79 1.98 -2.04
CA THR A 29 2.18 2.39 -0.68
C THR A 29 1.31 1.67 0.34
N VAL A 30 1.94 0.99 1.29
CA VAL A 30 1.27 0.16 2.30
C VAL A 30 1.69 0.65 3.69
N PRO A 31 0.75 0.95 4.60
CA PRO A 31 1.08 1.27 5.98
C PRO A 31 1.88 0.13 6.62
N LEU A 32 2.92 0.44 7.40
CA LEU A 32 3.77 -0.56 8.06
C LEU A 32 2.96 -1.61 8.84
N GLU A 33 1.92 -1.18 9.55
CA GLU A 33 1.03 -2.05 10.31
C GLU A 33 0.16 -2.99 9.44
N GLN A 34 0.12 -2.78 8.12
CA GLN A 34 -0.60 -3.62 7.16
C GLN A 34 0.32 -4.50 6.32
N MET A 35 1.64 -4.35 6.42
CA MET A 35 2.60 -5.16 5.67
C MET A 35 2.43 -6.66 5.93
N ALA A 36 2.14 -7.05 7.17
CA ALA A 36 1.89 -8.44 7.52
C ALA A 36 0.68 -9.03 6.78
N ASN A 37 -0.32 -8.22 6.40
CA ASN A 37 -1.51 -8.68 5.71
C ASN A 37 -1.27 -8.99 4.22
N LEU A 38 -0.11 -8.61 3.67
CA LEU A 38 0.28 -8.98 2.31
C LEU A 38 0.46 -10.49 2.14
N VAL A 39 0.75 -11.23 3.22
CA VAL A 39 0.85 -12.70 3.17
C VAL A 39 -0.48 -13.37 2.83
N SER A 40 -1.60 -12.67 3.05
CA SER A 40 -2.94 -13.13 2.71
C SER A 40 -3.31 -12.86 1.24
N VAL A 41 -2.47 -12.13 0.50
CA VAL A 41 -2.64 -11.87 -0.93
C VAL A 41 -1.99 -13.01 -1.72
N SER A 42 -2.57 -13.39 -2.86
CA SER A 42 -2.00 -14.45 -3.70
C SER A 42 -0.58 -14.08 -4.18
N MET A 43 0.31 -15.08 -4.28
CA MET A 43 1.67 -14.85 -4.79
C MET A 43 1.70 -14.34 -6.23
N ALA A 44 0.71 -14.71 -7.04
CA ALA A 44 0.58 -14.22 -8.42
C ALA A 44 0.24 -12.72 -8.49
N THR A 45 -0.41 -12.19 -7.45
CA THR A 45 -0.72 -10.76 -7.29
C THR A 45 0.49 -10.03 -6.70
N ILE A 46 1.07 -10.56 -5.61
CA ILE A 46 2.24 -9.99 -4.93
C ILE A 46 3.42 -9.84 -5.89
N SER A 47 3.66 -10.81 -6.79
CA SER A 47 4.78 -10.75 -7.72
C SER A 47 4.69 -9.63 -8.77
N LYS A 48 3.49 -9.06 -8.98
CA LYS A 48 3.26 -7.98 -9.96
C LYS A 48 3.45 -6.59 -9.35
N ILE A 49 3.49 -6.49 -8.02
CA ILE A 49 3.50 -5.22 -7.30
C ILE A 49 4.76 -5.10 -6.43
N ASN A 50 5.29 -3.90 -6.32
CA ASN A 50 6.29 -3.55 -5.33
C ASN A 50 5.61 -2.85 -4.15
N PRO A 51 5.36 -3.55 -3.02
CA PRO A 51 4.80 -2.92 -1.84
C PRO A 51 5.85 -2.05 -1.15
N ILE A 52 5.52 -0.78 -0.97
CA ILE A 52 6.39 0.22 -0.35
C ILE A 52 5.83 0.53 1.05
N PRO A 53 6.55 0.18 2.13
CA PRO A 53 6.11 0.50 3.48
C PRO A 53 6.16 2.01 3.74
N ILE A 54 5.13 2.53 4.41
CA ILE A 54 5.06 3.92 4.91
C ILE A 54 4.65 3.92 6.39
N ALA A 55 5.27 4.79 7.20
CA ALA A 55 4.92 4.97 8.61
C ALA A 55 3.82 6.02 8.80
N GLY A 56 3.74 6.99 7.88
CA GLY A 56 2.77 8.07 7.93
C GLY A 56 2.50 8.70 6.56
N PRO A 57 1.51 9.62 6.48
CA PRO A 57 1.17 10.34 5.25
C PRO A 57 2.34 11.15 4.65
N GLU A 58 3.23 11.64 5.50
CA GLU A 58 4.44 12.39 5.12
C GLU A 58 5.37 11.57 4.21
N ASP A 59 5.51 10.27 4.48
CA ASP A 59 6.32 9.36 3.66
C ASP A 59 5.74 9.22 2.27
N ALA A 60 4.41 9.18 2.15
CA ALA A 60 3.72 9.09 0.88
C ALA A 60 3.89 10.39 0.07
N PHE A 61 3.79 11.55 0.73
CA PHE A 61 3.92 12.85 0.09
C PHE A 61 5.35 13.13 -0.40
N MET A 62 6.35 12.81 0.41
CA MET A 62 7.76 13.03 0.06
C MET A 62 8.22 12.16 -1.10
N ARG A 63 7.65 10.95 -1.25
CA ARG A 63 7.97 10.04 -2.37
C ARG A 63 7.39 10.49 -3.69
N SER A 64 6.15 11.00 -3.72
CA SER A 64 5.57 11.57 -4.94
C SER A 64 6.43 12.70 -5.51
N ARG A 65 7.15 13.43 -4.67
CA ARG A 65 8.06 14.52 -5.08
C ARG A 65 9.40 14.04 -5.66
N LEU A 66 9.77 12.78 -5.45
CA LEU A 66 11.03 12.19 -5.94
C LEU A 66 10.85 11.42 -7.25
N GLU A 67 9.60 11.16 -7.66
CA GLU A 67 9.24 10.44 -8.89
C GLU A 67 8.85 11.37 -10.06
N ASP A 68 8.83 12.69 -9.84
CA ASP A 68 8.76 13.77 -10.85
C ASP A 68 10.16 14.34 -11.16
#